data_AF-A0A6J6N9U5-F1
#
_entry.id   AF-A0A6J6N9U5-F1
#
_cell.length_a   1.000
_cell.length_b   1.000
_cell.length_c   1.000
_cell.angle_alpha   90.00
_cell.angle_beta   90.00
_cell.angle_gamma   90.00
#
_symmetry.space_group_name_H-M   'P 1'
#
loop_
_entity.id
_entity.type
_entity.pdbx_description
1 polymer ?
#
loop_
_entity_poly.entity_id
_entity_poly.type
_entity_poly.pdbx_seq_one_letter_code
_entity_poly.pdbx_strand_id
1 'polypeptide(L)'
;MNRRVPLAIAAAFAIVLLGNGVYSSLNNNAVSVTTDVRHTVDLVASVNTVTVDANWKQDGVTSGAVAQLSLDDTRVLTIPEGTLVDDYDAMAKCEDFTTPNACVLLADMLGDAVIWFALVPADKVAGMERLTLPGLVDMQSNGDEGILRNGWIVKLATPVKRICEKTDTTSLRDFITQFPHDASSSIVNLTTDNVVSVTCK
;
A
#
# COMPACT_ATOMS: atom_id res chain seq x y z
N MET A 1 -75.70 0.42 38.05
CA MET A 1 -75.08 0.24 39.38
C MET A 1 -73.66 -0.28 39.17
N ASN A 2 -72.68 0.42 39.78
CA ASN A 2 -71.28 0.06 40.04
C ASN A 2 -70.31 -0.12 38.85
N ARG A 3 -69.06 0.37 38.85
CA ARG A 3 -68.33 1.43 39.58
C ARG A 3 -66.89 1.40 39.00
N ARG A 4 -66.26 2.58 38.87
CA ARG A 4 -64.80 2.88 38.89
C ARG A 4 -63.97 2.85 37.58
N VAL A 5 -63.71 4.08 37.09
CA VAL A 5 -62.42 4.67 36.62
C VAL A 5 -61.47 4.85 37.85
N PRO A 6 -60.13 5.16 37.83
CA PRO A 6 -59.10 5.48 36.78
C PRO A 6 -57.69 4.81 36.94
N LEU A 7 -56.79 5.01 35.97
CA LEU A 7 -55.45 5.65 36.06
C LEU A 7 -54.74 5.44 34.69
N ALA A 8 -54.65 6.44 33.80
CA ALA A 8 -53.64 7.51 33.76
C ALA A 8 -52.19 6.98 33.77
N ILE A 9 -51.49 7.14 32.64
CA ILE A 9 -50.22 7.88 32.53
C ILE A 9 -50.13 8.43 31.11
N ALA A 10 -49.80 9.71 31.04
CA ALA A 10 -49.64 10.55 29.87
C ALA A 10 -48.18 10.57 29.37
N ALA A 11 -48.00 11.35 28.30
CA ALA A 11 -46.75 11.84 27.66
C ALA A 11 -46.18 10.90 26.58
N ALA A 12 -46.39 11.17 25.28
CA ALA A 12 -45.94 12.30 24.46
C ALA A 12 -44.42 12.31 24.22
N PHE A 13 -44.01 11.95 23.00
CA PHE A 13 -42.85 12.53 22.33
C PHE A 13 -43.15 12.64 20.84
N ALA A 14 -43.38 13.87 20.38
CA ALA A 14 -43.26 14.24 18.99
C ALA A 14 -41.79 14.56 18.72
N ILE A 15 -41.18 13.91 17.74
CA ILE A 15 -39.98 14.43 17.09
C ILE A 15 -40.24 14.41 15.58
N VAL A 16 -40.44 15.62 15.06
CA VAL A 16 -40.34 15.93 13.64
C VAL A 16 -38.86 16.13 13.34
N LEU A 17 -38.30 15.32 12.45
CA LEU A 17 -37.11 15.69 11.69
C LEU A 17 -37.37 15.42 10.21
N LEU A 18 -37.68 16.52 9.52
CA LEU A 18 -37.58 16.68 8.09
C LEU A 18 -36.10 16.54 7.72
N GLY A 19 -35.71 15.38 7.21
CA GLY A 19 -34.42 15.14 6.58
C GLY A 19 -34.66 14.36 5.31
N ASN A 20 -34.35 14.97 4.17
CA ASN A 20 -34.47 14.36 2.85
C ASN A 20 -33.72 13.02 2.79
N GLY A 21 -34.47 11.92 2.89
CA GLY A 21 -33.97 10.57 2.71
C GLY A 21 -35.03 9.82 1.94
N VAL A 22 -34.89 9.82 0.62
CA VAL A 22 -35.68 9.00 -0.29
C VAL A 22 -35.57 7.56 0.21
N TYR A 23 -36.69 7.01 0.71
CA TYR A 23 -36.85 5.59 0.93
C TYR A 23 -36.86 4.91 -0.44
N SER A 24 -35.69 4.45 -0.89
CA SER A 24 -35.58 3.61 -2.09
C SER A 24 -34.89 2.29 -1.74
N SER A 25 -35.71 1.26 -1.69
CA SER A 25 -35.43 -0.12 -2.14
C SER A 25 -34.21 -0.83 -1.52
N LEU A 26 -34.49 -1.79 -0.64
CA LEU A 26 -33.56 -2.85 -0.25
C LEU A 26 -33.29 -3.76 -1.47
N ASN A 27 -32.33 -3.37 -2.30
CA ASN A 27 -31.73 -4.27 -3.28
C ASN A 27 -30.42 -4.78 -2.67
N ASN A 28 -30.36 -6.09 -2.38
CA ASN A 28 -29.16 -6.79 -1.91
C ASN A 28 -28.13 -6.94 -3.04
N ASN A 29 -27.76 -5.82 -3.68
CA ASN A 29 -26.52 -5.76 -4.42
C ASN A 29 -25.45 -5.43 -3.38
N ALA A 30 -24.50 -6.33 -3.18
CA ALA A 30 -23.29 -6.00 -2.44
C ALA A 30 -22.73 -4.72 -3.06
N VAL A 31 -22.85 -3.61 -2.34
CA VAL A 31 -22.15 -2.38 -2.69
C VAL A 31 -20.68 -2.71 -2.45
N SER A 32 -19.99 -3.10 -3.52
CA SER A 32 -18.54 -3.20 -3.51
C SER A 32 -18.04 -1.76 -3.43
N VAL A 33 -17.88 -1.26 -2.21
CA VAL A 33 -17.08 -0.07 -1.98
C VAL A 33 -15.66 -0.50 -2.34
N THR A 34 -15.23 -0.21 -3.57
CA THR A 34 -13.80 -0.16 -3.88
C THR A 34 -13.24 0.99 -3.08
N THR A 35 -12.91 0.74 -1.82
CA THR A 35 -11.94 1.55 -1.13
C THR A 35 -10.65 1.35 -1.91
N ASP A 36 -10.23 2.36 -2.67
CA ASP A 36 -8.85 2.48 -3.17
C ASP A 36 -7.96 2.63 -1.93
N VAL A 37 -7.76 1.53 -1.20
CA VAL A 37 -6.90 1.49 -0.02
C VAL A 37 -5.49 1.53 -0.57
N ARG A 38 -4.90 2.72 -0.54
CA ARG A 38 -3.49 2.89 -0.83
C ARG A 38 -2.70 2.39 0.37
N HIS A 39 -1.68 1.60 0.08
CA HIS A 39 -0.77 1.09 1.07
C HIS A 39 0.41 2.04 1.22
N THR A 40 0.71 2.41 2.46
CA THR A 40 1.88 3.23 2.78
C THR A 40 3.05 2.30 3.01
N VAL A 41 4.07 2.39 2.18
CA VAL A 41 5.28 1.59 2.31
C VAL A 41 6.17 2.21 3.38
N ASP A 42 6.09 1.66 4.59
CA ASP A 42 6.86 2.11 5.74
C ASP A 42 8.24 1.48 5.82
N LEU A 43 8.37 0.27 5.29
CA LEU A 43 9.60 -0.51 5.25
C LEU A 43 9.89 -0.96 3.81
N VAL A 44 11.13 -0.75 3.37
CA VAL A 44 11.68 -1.35 2.17
C VAL A 44 12.96 -2.08 2.56
N ALA A 45 13.09 -3.37 2.27
CA ALA A 45 14.28 -4.10 2.69
C ALA A 45 14.65 -5.22 1.71
N SER A 46 15.93 -5.38 1.44
CA SER A 46 16.43 -6.57 0.74
C SER A 46 16.22 -7.78 1.64
N VAL A 47 15.66 -8.85 1.07
CA VAL A 47 15.39 -10.09 1.81
C VAL A 47 16.53 -11.06 1.57
N ASN A 48 17.34 -11.27 2.61
CA ASN A 48 18.46 -12.20 2.57
C ASN A 48 17.97 -13.66 2.49
N THR A 49 16.94 -14.05 3.25
CA THR A 49 16.34 -15.39 3.13
C THR A 49 14.83 -15.35 3.31
N VAL A 50 14.13 -16.19 2.56
CA VAL A 50 12.69 -16.43 2.68
C VAL A 50 12.49 -17.87 3.12
N THR A 51 11.92 -18.08 4.31
CA THR A 51 11.57 -19.41 4.82
C THR A 51 10.06 -19.53 4.87
N VAL A 52 9.53 -20.44 4.06
CA VAL A 52 8.09 -20.67 3.91
C VAL A 52 7.81 -22.17 3.95
N ASP A 53 6.71 -22.55 4.61
CA ASP A 53 6.23 -23.94 4.54
C ASP A 53 5.61 -24.23 3.17
N ALA A 54 5.56 -25.52 2.81
CA ALA A 54 5.05 -25.97 1.51
C ALA A 54 3.58 -25.59 1.23
N ASN A 55 2.80 -25.28 2.27
CA ASN A 55 1.40 -24.88 2.16
C ASN A 55 1.20 -23.37 2.09
N TRP A 56 2.27 -22.57 2.23
CA TRP A 56 2.18 -21.12 2.24
C TRP A 56 1.75 -20.58 0.87
N LYS A 57 0.81 -19.63 0.89
CA LYS A 57 0.26 -18.99 -0.30
C LYS A 57 0.18 -17.48 -0.16
N GLN A 58 0.12 -16.81 -1.30
CA GLN A 58 0.05 -15.36 -1.45
C GLN A 58 -0.99 -15.05 -2.55
N ASP A 59 -2.28 -15.18 -2.21
CA ASP A 59 -3.41 -15.05 -3.15
C ASP A 59 -4.30 -13.86 -2.68
N GLY A 60 -3.75 -12.65 -2.72
CA GLY A 60 -4.33 -11.42 -2.14
C GLY A 60 -4.28 -11.37 -0.61
N VAL A 61 -4.24 -12.53 0.04
CA VAL A 61 -3.98 -12.70 1.47
C VAL A 61 -3.09 -13.92 1.70
N THR A 62 -2.23 -13.88 2.72
CA THR A 62 -1.43 -15.04 3.12
C THR A 62 -2.29 -16.12 3.76
N SER A 63 -2.01 -17.38 3.44
CA SER A 63 -2.72 -18.52 4.04
C SER A 63 -1.88 -19.79 4.07
N GLY A 64 -2.29 -20.75 4.90
CA GLY A 64 -1.78 -22.11 4.93
C GLY A 64 -0.53 -22.32 5.78
N ALA A 65 0.23 -21.26 6.05
CA ALA A 65 1.35 -21.22 7.00
C ALA A 65 1.83 -19.80 7.27
N VAL A 66 2.83 -19.66 8.15
CA VAL A 66 3.58 -18.42 8.36
C VAL A 66 4.82 -18.37 7.46
N ALA A 67 5.27 -17.16 7.09
CA ALA A 67 6.57 -16.96 6.45
C ALA A 67 7.52 -16.25 7.40
N GLN A 68 8.81 -16.58 7.31
CA GLN A 68 9.88 -15.86 7.99
C GLN A 68 10.83 -15.25 6.95
N LEU A 69 11.05 -13.94 7.06
CA LEU A 69 11.92 -13.17 6.18
C LEU A 69 13.11 -12.69 7.00
N SER A 70 14.32 -13.16 6.67
CA SER A 70 15.54 -12.53 7.18
C SER A 70 15.89 -11.37 6.27
N LEU A 71 15.97 -10.17 6.82
CA LEU A 71 16.36 -8.96 6.10
C LEU A 71 17.89 -8.84 6.01
N ASP A 72 18.35 -7.92 5.18
CA ASP A 72 19.75 -7.55 4.99
C ASP A 72 20.43 -7.01 6.25
N ASP A 73 19.68 -6.37 7.14
CA ASP A 73 20.15 -5.89 8.44
C ASP A 73 20.06 -6.91 9.58
N THR A 74 19.85 -8.19 9.25
CA THR A 74 19.71 -9.33 10.18
C THR A 74 18.43 -9.39 11.00
N ARG A 75 17.51 -8.42 10.86
CA ARG A 75 16.16 -8.56 11.44
C ARG A 75 15.43 -9.73 10.79
N VAL A 76 14.60 -10.40 11.60
CA VAL A 76 13.71 -11.45 11.12
C VAL A 76 12.27 -10.96 11.28
N LEU A 77 11.57 -10.82 10.16
CA LEU A 77 10.14 -10.52 10.13
C LEU A 77 9.32 -11.78 9.96
N THR A 78 8.22 -11.87 10.69
CA THR A 78 7.23 -12.94 10.52
C THR A 78 6.03 -12.38 9.79
N ILE A 79 5.65 -13.01 8.68
CA ILE A 79 4.39 -12.75 7.99
C ILE A 79 3.38 -13.80 8.44
N PRO A 80 2.42 -13.44 9.30
CA PRO A 80 1.38 -14.38 9.72
C PRO A 80 0.42 -14.71 8.58
N GLU A 81 -0.44 -15.71 8.79
CA GLU A 81 -1.61 -15.91 7.95
C GLU A 81 -2.59 -14.75 8.11
N GLY A 82 -3.32 -14.42 7.03
CA GLY A 82 -4.27 -13.31 7.03
C GLY A 82 -3.66 -11.94 6.70
N THR A 83 -2.35 -11.85 6.43
CA THR A 83 -1.70 -10.60 5.98
C THR A 83 -2.05 -10.33 4.53
N LEU A 84 -2.41 -9.09 4.21
CA LEU A 84 -2.73 -8.70 2.83
C LEU A 84 -1.49 -8.73 1.95
N VAL A 85 -1.68 -9.11 0.69
CA VAL A 85 -0.63 -9.20 -0.33
C VAL A 85 -1.01 -8.31 -1.50
N ASP A 86 -0.02 -7.66 -2.11
CA ASP A 86 -0.20 -6.99 -3.39
C ASP A 86 -0.82 -7.91 -4.46
N ASP A 87 -1.57 -7.33 -5.39
CA ASP A 87 -2.17 -8.06 -6.50
C ASP A 87 -1.18 -8.35 -7.64
N TYR A 88 -0.02 -7.67 -7.65
CA TYR A 88 1.04 -7.80 -8.64
C TYR A 88 0.60 -7.44 -10.08
N ASP A 89 -0.42 -6.59 -10.25
CA ASP A 89 -0.87 -6.14 -11.57
C ASP A 89 0.15 -5.20 -12.24
N ALA A 90 0.86 -4.40 -11.44
CA ALA A 90 1.79 -3.37 -11.91
C ALA A 90 3.27 -3.66 -11.58
N MET A 91 3.54 -4.71 -10.78
CA MET A 91 4.88 -5.14 -10.38
C MET A 91 4.98 -6.65 -10.45
N ALA A 92 6.13 -7.17 -10.87
CA ALA A 92 6.34 -8.61 -10.86
C ALA A 92 6.43 -9.14 -9.42
N LYS A 93 5.82 -10.29 -9.18
CA LYS A 93 6.01 -11.06 -7.95
C LYS A 93 7.41 -11.68 -7.91
N CYS A 94 8.06 -11.62 -6.75
CA CYS A 94 9.29 -12.37 -6.55
C CYS A 94 8.99 -13.87 -6.38
N GLU A 95 9.66 -14.71 -7.17
CA GLU A 95 9.49 -16.17 -7.11
C GLU A 95 10.77 -16.90 -6.69
N ASP A 96 11.93 -16.23 -6.69
CA ASP A 96 13.19 -16.83 -6.26
C ASP A 96 13.42 -16.63 -4.76
N PHE A 97 12.95 -17.60 -3.97
CA PHE A 97 13.15 -17.64 -2.52
C PHE A 97 14.43 -18.39 -2.11
N THR A 98 15.21 -18.87 -3.08
CA THR A 98 16.39 -19.70 -2.82
C THR A 98 17.69 -18.94 -2.93
N THR A 99 17.74 -17.93 -3.79
CA THR A 99 18.90 -17.06 -3.96
C THR A 99 18.83 -15.92 -2.93
N PRO A 100 19.88 -15.71 -2.11
CA PRO A 100 19.88 -14.59 -1.18
C PRO A 100 19.79 -13.23 -1.87
N ASN A 101 18.99 -12.31 -1.31
CA ASN A 101 18.78 -10.96 -1.83
C ASN A 101 18.14 -10.91 -3.23
N ALA A 102 17.47 -11.99 -3.65
CA ALA A 102 16.72 -12.00 -4.91
C ALA A 102 15.37 -11.28 -4.80
N CYS A 103 14.84 -11.09 -3.59
CA CYS A 103 13.59 -10.38 -3.35
C CYS A 103 13.83 -9.12 -2.50
N VAL A 104 13.03 -8.10 -2.75
CA VAL A 104 12.88 -6.92 -1.89
C VAL A 104 11.47 -6.91 -1.31
N LEU A 105 11.38 -6.74 0.00
CA LEU A 105 10.13 -6.54 0.73
C LEU A 105 9.76 -5.07 0.69
N LEU A 106 8.52 -4.77 0.30
CA LEU A 106 7.84 -3.50 0.57
C LEU A 106 6.68 -3.81 1.51
N ALA A 107 6.63 -3.15 2.65
CA ALA A 107 5.63 -3.46 3.67
C ALA A 107 5.00 -2.20 4.25
N ASP A 108 3.69 -2.28 4.45
CA ASP A 108 2.91 -1.38 5.30
C ASP A 108 2.93 -1.95 6.73
N MET A 109 3.40 -1.13 7.67
CA MET A 109 3.77 -1.56 9.00
C MET A 109 2.87 -0.92 10.05
N LEU A 110 2.31 -1.73 10.94
CA LEU A 110 1.66 -1.25 12.16
C LEU A 110 2.51 -1.63 13.38
N GLY A 111 3.41 -0.72 13.77
CA GLY A 111 4.46 -1.03 14.73
C GLY A 111 5.43 -2.05 14.12
N ASP A 112 5.54 -3.23 14.72
CA ASP A 112 6.38 -4.33 14.22
C ASP A 112 5.62 -5.33 13.34
N ALA A 113 4.31 -5.14 13.16
CA ALA A 113 3.45 -6.06 12.42
C ALA A 113 3.27 -5.63 10.96
N VAL A 114 3.41 -6.57 10.04
CA VAL A 114 3.12 -6.36 8.61
C VAL A 114 1.62 -6.49 8.37
N ILE A 115 0.97 -5.42 7.94
CA ILE A 115 -0.47 -5.44 7.63
C ILE A 115 -0.74 -5.67 6.14
N TRP A 116 0.19 -5.23 5.29
CA TRP A 116 0.21 -5.48 3.86
C TRP A 116 1.65 -5.57 3.37
N PHE A 117 1.93 -6.36 2.34
CA PHE A 117 3.25 -6.38 1.70
C PHE A 117 3.23 -6.74 0.22
N ALA A 118 4.33 -6.42 -0.43
CA ALA A 118 4.75 -6.95 -1.71
C ALA A 118 6.17 -7.50 -1.59
N LEU A 119 6.40 -8.73 -2.07
CA LEU A 119 7.73 -9.24 -2.40
C LEU A 119 7.96 -9.08 -3.90
N VAL A 120 8.89 -8.21 -4.29
CA VAL A 120 9.24 -7.96 -5.70
C VAL A 120 10.67 -8.43 -5.99
N PRO A 121 11.00 -8.80 -7.24
CA PRO A 121 12.37 -9.14 -7.60
C PRO A 121 13.30 -7.96 -7.36
N ALA A 122 14.50 -8.22 -6.83
CA ALA A 122 15.56 -7.23 -6.77
C ALA A 122 16.05 -6.84 -8.17
N ASP A 123 16.53 -5.61 -8.31
CA ASP A 123 17.13 -5.15 -9.55
C ASP A 123 18.38 -5.99 -9.89
N LYS A 124 18.55 -6.34 -11.17
CA LYS A 124 19.72 -7.11 -11.64
C LYS A 124 21.04 -6.40 -11.40
N VAL A 125 21.01 -5.07 -11.30
CA VAL A 125 22.17 -4.21 -11.07
C VAL A 125 21.95 -3.45 -9.78
N ALA A 126 22.88 -3.57 -8.84
CA ALA A 126 22.80 -2.94 -7.53
C ALA A 126 21.52 -3.28 -6.72
N GLY A 127 20.95 -4.47 -6.91
CA GLY A 127 19.70 -4.90 -6.26
C GLY A 127 19.71 -4.99 -4.73
N MET A 128 20.89 -4.89 -4.10
CA MET A 128 21.04 -4.76 -2.65
C MET A 128 21.05 -3.30 -2.16
N GLU A 129 21.20 -2.34 -3.08
CA GLU A 129 21.24 -0.91 -2.75
C GLU A 129 20.04 -0.14 -3.31
N ARG A 130 19.49 -0.63 -4.43
CA ARG A 130 18.47 0.06 -5.21
C ARG A 130 17.39 -0.89 -5.68
N LEU A 131 16.19 -0.33 -5.76
CA LEU A 131 15.03 -0.97 -6.38
C LEU A 131 14.37 -0.01 -7.35
N THR A 132 14.10 -0.49 -8.56
CA THR A 132 13.33 0.24 -9.55
C THR A 132 11.84 -0.03 -9.35
N LEU A 133 11.09 1.04 -9.13
CA LEU A 133 9.65 1.05 -8.96
C LEU A 133 8.96 1.81 -10.11
N PRO A 134 7.63 1.68 -10.23
CA PRO A 134 6.87 2.46 -11.20
C PRO A 134 7.05 3.97 -11.01
N GLY A 135 6.82 4.74 -12.06
CA GLY A 135 6.88 6.20 -11.99
C GLY A 135 5.88 6.80 -10.98
N LEU A 136 6.24 7.96 -10.43
CA LEU A 136 5.37 8.76 -9.59
C LEU A 136 4.22 9.37 -10.42
N VAL A 137 3.03 9.41 -9.85
CA VAL A 137 1.83 10.04 -10.43
C VAL A 137 1.35 11.24 -9.62
N ASP A 138 1.72 11.32 -8.34
CA ASP A 138 1.38 12.46 -7.49
C ASP A 138 2.35 12.59 -6.30
N MET A 139 2.23 13.68 -5.54
CA MET A 139 2.92 13.95 -4.29
C MET A 139 1.94 14.40 -3.21
N GLN A 140 2.15 13.93 -1.98
CA GLN A 140 1.34 14.33 -0.82
C GLN A 140 2.25 14.73 0.36
N SER A 141 1.65 15.02 1.51
CA SER A 141 2.40 15.32 2.74
C SER A 141 3.45 16.42 2.53
N ASN A 142 3.06 17.52 1.86
CA ASN A 142 3.94 18.64 1.49
C ASN A 142 5.16 18.27 0.64
N GLY A 143 5.14 17.11 -0.02
CA GLY A 143 6.20 16.61 -0.88
C GLY A 143 7.17 15.66 -0.21
N ASP A 144 6.90 15.23 1.03
CA ASP A 144 7.67 14.20 1.72
C ASP A 144 7.28 12.79 1.26
N GLU A 145 6.13 12.64 0.62
CA GLU A 145 5.62 11.36 0.11
C GLU A 145 5.19 11.46 -1.35
N GLY A 146 5.42 10.38 -2.08
CA GLY A 146 5.07 10.22 -3.48
C GLY A 146 4.08 9.08 -3.65
N ILE A 147 3.15 9.24 -4.59
CA ILE A 147 2.22 8.19 -4.99
C ILE A 147 2.76 7.58 -6.28
N LEU A 148 3.11 6.30 -6.23
CA LEU A 148 3.50 5.53 -7.41
C LEU A 148 2.27 5.19 -8.23
N ARG A 149 2.45 4.87 -9.51
CA ARG A 149 1.32 4.47 -10.37
C ARG A 149 0.46 3.38 -9.76
N ASN A 150 1.08 2.37 -9.17
CA ASN A 150 0.39 1.22 -8.59
C ASN A 150 -0.31 1.54 -7.27
N GLY A 151 -0.48 2.83 -6.94
CA GLY A 151 -1.20 3.29 -5.76
C GLY A 151 -0.36 3.27 -4.48
N TRP A 152 0.83 2.68 -4.50
CA TRP A 152 1.72 2.64 -3.34
C TRP A 152 2.21 4.05 -2.97
N ILE A 153 2.14 4.37 -1.68
CA ILE A 153 2.69 5.60 -1.13
C ILE A 153 4.08 5.30 -0.61
N VAL A 154 5.07 6.08 -1.04
CA VAL A 154 6.49 5.91 -0.67
C VAL A 154 7.07 7.21 -0.18
N LYS A 155 8.06 7.14 0.71
CA LYS A 155 8.80 8.31 1.19
C LYS A 155 9.71 8.85 0.09
N LEU A 156 9.79 10.17 -0.01
CA LEU A 156 10.64 10.88 -0.96
C LEU A 156 11.87 11.43 -0.25
N ALA A 157 13.02 11.33 -0.89
CA ALA A 157 14.22 12.01 -0.41
C ALA A 157 14.11 13.53 -0.64
N THR A 158 14.80 14.31 0.19
CA THR A 158 14.84 15.77 0.05
C THR A 158 16.26 16.23 -0.30
N PRO A 159 16.57 16.57 -1.57
CA PRO A 159 15.70 16.51 -2.77
C PRO A 159 15.76 15.16 -3.52
N VAL A 160 14.70 14.85 -4.27
CA VAL A 160 14.69 13.77 -5.27
C VAL A 160 15.43 14.22 -6.53
N LYS A 161 16.42 13.45 -6.98
CA LYS A 161 17.17 13.73 -8.21
C LYS A 161 16.32 13.38 -9.44
N ARG A 162 16.29 14.27 -10.43
CA ARG A 162 15.56 14.06 -11.69
C ARG A 162 16.57 13.82 -12.81
N ILE A 163 16.45 12.69 -13.50
CA ILE A 163 17.42 12.23 -14.50
C ILE A 163 16.73 12.16 -15.85
N CYS A 164 17.03 13.15 -16.70
CA CYS A 164 16.55 13.24 -18.08
C CYS A 164 17.63 13.84 -18.98
N GLU A 165 17.81 13.28 -20.18
CA GLU A 165 18.88 13.73 -21.07
C GLU A 165 18.55 15.03 -21.83
N LYS A 166 17.27 15.25 -22.14
CA LYS A 166 16.84 16.28 -23.12
C LYS A 166 15.84 17.29 -22.59
N THR A 167 15.27 17.04 -21.42
CA THR A 167 14.20 17.84 -20.85
C THR A 167 14.56 18.19 -19.43
N ASP A 168 14.78 19.49 -19.19
CA ASP A 168 14.92 20.01 -17.85
C ASP A 168 13.54 20.18 -17.22
N THR A 169 13.46 19.92 -15.92
CA THR A 169 12.26 20.14 -15.12
C THR A 169 12.61 21.09 -13.99
N THR A 170 11.66 21.92 -13.60
CA THR A 170 11.85 22.97 -12.58
C THR A 170 11.62 22.45 -11.15
N SER A 171 10.72 21.48 -10.98
CA SER A 171 10.46 20.77 -9.71
C SER A 171 10.13 19.28 -9.92
N LEU A 172 9.99 18.51 -8.83
CA LEU A 172 9.49 17.13 -8.92
C LEU A 172 8.04 17.08 -9.43
N ARG A 173 7.20 18.03 -9.03
CA ARG A 173 5.82 18.12 -9.52
C ARG A 173 5.74 18.44 -11.01
N ASP A 174 6.63 19.30 -11.48
CA ASP A 174 6.80 19.56 -12.92
C ASP A 174 7.24 18.29 -13.66
N PHE A 175 8.20 17.54 -13.10
CA PHE A 175 8.60 16.23 -13.64
C PHE A 175 7.42 15.25 -13.75
N ILE A 176 6.64 15.08 -12.69
CA ILE A 176 5.47 14.17 -12.68
C ILE A 176 4.45 14.59 -13.75
N THR A 177 4.23 15.90 -13.92
CA THR A 177 3.30 16.44 -14.93
C THR A 177 3.78 16.17 -16.35
N GLN A 178 5.08 16.28 -16.60
CA GLN A 178 5.67 16.08 -17.93
C GLN A 178 5.89 14.61 -18.30
N PHE A 179 6.15 13.75 -17.31
CA PHE A 179 6.40 12.32 -17.49
C PHE A 179 5.37 11.47 -16.74
N PRO A 180 4.07 11.61 -17.06
CA PRO A 180 3.03 10.85 -16.40
C PRO A 180 3.10 9.40 -16.85
N HIS A 181 2.39 8.55 -16.11
CA HIS A 181 2.23 7.16 -16.48
C HIS A 181 3.60 6.48 -16.72
N ASP A 182 3.75 5.71 -17.81
CA ASP A 182 4.88 4.79 -18.03
C ASP A 182 6.10 5.52 -18.54
N ALA A 183 6.04 6.83 -18.69
CA ALA A 183 7.11 7.68 -19.19
C ALA A 183 8.25 7.88 -18.18
N SER A 184 8.13 7.35 -16.95
CA SER A 184 9.18 7.41 -15.93
C SER A 184 9.26 6.16 -15.05
N SER A 185 10.35 6.06 -14.31
CA SER A 185 10.54 5.12 -13.20
C SER A 185 11.09 5.84 -11.97
N SER A 186 10.87 5.24 -10.81
CA SER A 186 11.34 5.71 -9.51
C SER A 186 12.43 4.77 -8.99
N ILE A 187 13.47 5.31 -8.38
CA ILE A 187 14.55 4.53 -7.78
C ILE A 187 14.53 4.74 -6.28
N VAL A 188 14.27 3.66 -5.55
CA VAL A 188 14.37 3.61 -4.09
C VAL A 188 15.78 3.24 -3.69
N ASN A 189 16.28 3.86 -2.62
CA ASN A 189 17.50 3.42 -1.95
C ASN A 189 17.13 2.52 -0.76
N LEU A 190 17.61 1.28 -0.77
CA LEU A 190 17.24 0.23 0.20
C LEU A 190 17.85 0.43 1.59
N THR A 191 18.75 1.39 1.77
CA THR A 191 19.33 1.71 3.09
C THR A 191 18.55 2.83 3.80
N THR A 192 17.87 3.67 3.03
CA THR A 192 17.17 4.86 3.55
C THR A 192 15.65 4.79 3.37
N ASP A 193 15.16 3.79 2.64
CA ASP A 193 13.76 3.51 2.34
C ASP A 193 13.02 4.65 1.64
N ASN A 194 13.77 5.45 0.87
CA ASN A 194 13.24 6.61 0.18
C ASN A 194 13.50 6.54 -1.33
N VAL A 195 12.59 7.11 -2.11
CA VAL A 195 12.83 7.41 -3.52
C VAL A 195 13.87 8.53 -3.61
N VAL A 196 15.06 8.18 -4.12
CA VAL A 196 16.21 9.11 -4.23
C VAL A 196 16.32 9.74 -5.61
N SER A 197 15.78 9.06 -6.64
CA SER A 197 15.77 9.62 -7.99
C SER A 197 14.60 9.13 -8.83
N VAL A 198 14.21 9.93 -9.80
CA VAL A 198 13.27 9.57 -10.86
C VAL A 198 13.96 9.73 -12.22
N THR A 199 13.68 8.81 -13.13
CA THR A 199 14.31 8.75 -14.46
C THR A 199 13.22 8.74 -15.52
N CYS A 200 13.32 9.60 -16.53
CA CYS A 200 12.43 9.51 -17.69
C CYS A 200 12.89 8.40 -18.65
N LYS A 201 11.94 7.83 -19.36
CA LYS A 201 12.18 6.80 -20.38
C LYS A 201 12.29 7.39 -21.79
#